data_AF-A0A3D9T0T3-F1
#
_entry.id   AF-A0A3D9T0T3-F1
#
_cell.length_a   1.000
_cell.length_b   1.000
_cell.length_c   1.000
_cell.angle_alpha   90.00
_cell.angle_beta   90.00
_cell.angle_gamma   90.00
#
_symmetry.space_group_name_H-M   'P 1'
#
loop_
_entity.id
_entity.type
_entity.pdbx_description
1 polymer ?
#
loop_
_entity_poly.entity_id
_entity_poly.type
_entity_poly.pdbx_seq_one_letter_code
_entity_poly.pdbx_strand_id
1 'polypeptide(L)'
;MRHPATVTMPAVTPDSDVPPENEGPELLPARRRRPRRGGRHRGAESYALPPGAPALIVAVPGPSAPPVPVVTPPDLTGGPGAPGFPETPGPGGPPMAAGVAGALALLTEHSHTGRPVVLGHLDGTEATLGAALVAAATAPDRAPDMPPAVVVPLLTGPDPEIDARVRRAVAASRVPAVIAEPLGPHPLMAQALHERLTEAGLARADRIRMMTTVTVAGGVVIVVPGGPAAVREAEVSAVLLASRLAVPAAAASLEDAPGAVGPAEAASRLRAAGATHVAFAPCVIGPEADPSRLAVLSKLAADTGAGLAPAVGGHPVLAQLIALRYVEALEKALGQTPAR
;
A
#
# COMPACT_ATOMS: atom_id res chain seq x y z
N MET A 1 11.04 -42.33 -74.49
CA MET A 1 11.37 -43.23 -73.37
C MET A 1 10.20 -43.21 -72.40
N ARG A 2 9.59 -44.39 -72.19
CA ARG A 2 8.58 -44.81 -71.19
C ARG A 2 7.24 -44.03 -71.06
N HIS A 3 6.21 -44.60 -71.71
CA HIS A 3 4.77 -44.66 -71.33
C HIS A 3 4.57 -45.35 -69.94
N PRO A 4 3.35 -45.49 -69.33
CA PRO A 4 1.97 -45.33 -69.88
C PRO A 4 0.84 -44.77 -68.95
N ALA A 5 -0.34 -44.57 -69.58
CA ALA A 5 -1.71 -44.99 -69.22
C ALA A 5 -2.50 -44.48 -67.98
N THR A 6 -3.61 -43.83 -68.32
CA THR A 6 -5.02 -44.02 -67.89
C THR A 6 -5.37 -45.34 -67.19
N VAL A 7 -6.26 -45.32 -66.18
CA VAL A 7 -7.58 -46.01 -66.16
C VAL A 7 -8.23 -45.99 -64.77
N THR A 8 -9.52 -45.70 -64.84
CA THR A 8 -10.63 -45.66 -63.88
C THR A 8 -10.88 -46.95 -63.08
N MET A 9 -11.33 -46.73 -61.82
CA MET A 9 -12.13 -47.55 -60.86
C MET A 9 -12.65 -48.94 -61.28
N PRO A 10 -12.84 -49.85 -60.30
CA PRO A 10 -14.23 -50.04 -59.85
C PRO A 10 -14.41 -50.22 -58.33
N ALA A 11 -15.65 -49.98 -57.93
CA ALA A 11 -16.26 -50.31 -56.66
C ALA A 11 -16.43 -51.83 -56.48
N VAL A 12 -16.35 -52.30 -55.23
CA VAL A 12 -17.09 -53.46 -54.71
C VAL A 12 -17.61 -53.07 -53.32
N THR A 13 -18.91 -52.82 -53.26
CA THR A 13 -19.79 -52.96 -52.09
C THR A 13 -20.33 -54.41 -52.06
N PRO A 14 -21.15 -54.82 -51.08
CA PRO A 14 -21.03 -54.79 -49.62
C PRO A 14 -21.34 -56.21 -49.06
N ASP A 15 -21.92 -56.29 -47.86
CA ASP A 15 -22.52 -57.45 -47.17
C ASP A 15 -21.58 -58.32 -46.28
N SER A 16 -21.83 -58.54 -44.98
CA SER A 16 -22.99 -58.25 -44.13
C SER A 16 -22.59 -58.22 -42.63
N ASP A 17 -23.26 -57.31 -41.90
CA ASP A 17 -23.78 -57.36 -40.53
C ASP A 17 -23.12 -58.18 -39.41
N VAL A 18 -22.59 -57.45 -38.40
CA VAL A 18 -22.86 -57.61 -36.93
C VAL A 18 -22.62 -56.23 -36.26
N PRO A 19 -23.47 -55.73 -35.32
CA PRO A 19 -23.53 -54.30 -34.96
C PRO A 19 -22.41 -53.87 -34.00
N PRO A 20 -21.94 -52.60 -34.02
CA PRO A 20 -21.07 -52.09 -32.96
C PRO A 20 -21.87 -51.75 -31.70
N GLU A 21 -21.51 -52.42 -30.61
CA GLU A 21 -21.83 -52.01 -29.25
C GLU A 21 -21.21 -50.64 -28.97
N ASN A 22 -22.07 -49.62 -28.97
CA ASN A 22 -22.08 -48.45 -28.07
C ASN A 22 -20.72 -48.05 -27.45
N GLU A 23 -19.83 -47.40 -28.22
CA GLU A 23 -18.73 -46.63 -27.66
C GLU A 23 -19.27 -45.32 -27.06
N GLY A 24 -19.12 -45.19 -25.74
CA GLY A 24 -19.49 -44.00 -24.97
C GLY A 24 -18.70 -42.76 -25.41
N PRO A 25 -19.24 -41.55 -25.19
CA PRO A 25 -18.68 -40.34 -25.77
C PRO A 25 -17.31 -40.02 -25.16
N GLU A 26 -16.39 -39.68 -26.07
CA GLU A 26 -15.14 -38.94 -25.90
C GLU A 26 -14.96 -38.32 -24.50
N LEU A 27 -13.93 -38.79 -23.81
CA LEU A 27 -13.39 -38.18 -22.60
C LEU A 27 -12.99 -36.72 -22.89
N LEU A 28 -13.91 -35.81 -22.60
CA LEU A 28 -13.64 -34.38 -22.49
C LEU A 28 -12.40 -34.17 -21.60
N PRO A 29 -11.45 -33.31 -21.99
CA PRO A 29 -10.23 -33.11 -21.21
C PRO A 29 -10.58 -32.70 -19.79
N ALA A 30 -10.25 -33.58 -18.84
CA ALA A 30 -10.52 -33.36 -17.43
C ALA A 30 -9.80 -32.08 -16.99
N ARG A 31 -10.58 -31.04 -16.64
CA ARG A 31 -10.07 -29.83 -16.00
C ARG A 31 -9.24 -30.26 -14.80
N ARG A 32 -7.91 -30.16 -14.90
CA ARG A 32 -7.02 -30.26 -13.75
C ARG A 32 -7.51 -29.21 -12.75
N ARG A 33 -8.18 -29.66 -11.68
CA ARG A 33 -8.54 -28.79 -10.57
C ARG A 33 -7.23 -28.31 -9.97
N ARG A 34 -6.94 -27.02 -10.19
CA ARG A 34 -5.89 -26.28 -9.48
C ARG A 34 -6.00 -26.66 -8.00
N PRO A 35 -4.91 -27.05 -7.33
CA PRO A 35 -4.97 -27.39 -5.91
C PRO A 35 -5.66 -26.25 -5.17
N ARG A 36 -6.70 -26.59 -4.40
CA ARG A 36 -7.48 -25.62 -3.65
C ARG A 36 -6.52 -24.86 -2.74
N ARG A 37 -6.46 -23.53 -2.91
CA ARG A 37 -5.72 -22.60 -2.06
C ARG A 37 -6.24 -22.80 -0.63
N GLY A 38 -5.51 -23.56 0.17
CA GLY A 38 -5.82 -23.78 1.58
C GLY A 38 -5.57 -22.50 2.36
N GLY A 39 -6.59 -22.05 3.09
CA GLY A 39 -6.54 -20.86 3.93
C GLY A 39 -7.68 -19.90 3.59
N ARG A 40 -8.85 -20.10 4.20
CA ARG A 40 -10.04 -19.25 4.07
C ARG A 40 -9.86 -17.88 4.75
N HIS A 41 -8.71 -17.22 4.64
CA HIS A 41 -8.50 -15.84 5.10
C HIS A 41 -7.45 -15.07 4.28
N ARG A 42 -6.79 -15.68 3.29
CA ARG A 42 -5.76 -14.98 2.49
C ARG A 42 -6.37 -14.46 1.19
N GLY A 43 -6.52 -13.14 1.12
CA GLY A 43 -7.01 -12.44 -0.07
C GLY A 43 -6.15 -12.69 -1.30
N ALA A 44 -6.60 -12.17 -2.45
CA ALA A 44 -5.84 -12.24 -3.70
C ALA A 44 -4.49 -11.49 -3.62
N GLU A 45 -4.31 -10.63 -2.63
CA GLU A 45 -3.21 -9.66 -2.51
C GLU A 45 -2.17 -10.00 -1.44
N SER A 46 -2.14 -11.24 -0.96
CA SER A 46 -1.06 -11.71 -0.09
C SER A 46 0.16 -12.13 -0.91
N TYR A 47 1.34 -11.63 -0.54
CA TYR A 47 2.63 -11.95 -1.15
C TYR A 47 3.19 -13.23 -0.54
N ALA A 48 3.50 -14.22 -1.37
CA ALA A 48 4.16 -15.44 -0.94
C ALA A 48 5.67 -15.17 -0.84
N LEU A 49 6.18 -15.01 0.38
CA LEU A 49 7.60 -14.76 0.62
C LEU A 49 8.42 -16.06 0.60
N PRO A 50 9.66 -16.04 0.10
CA PRO A 50 10.52 -17.21 0.14
C PRO A 50 10.82 -17.63 1.59
N PRO A 51 11.08 -18.92 1.84
CA PRO A 51 11.52 -19.37 3.16
C PRO A 51 12.80 -18.64 3.55
N GLY A 52 12.86 -18.17 4.79
CA GLY A 52 14.01 -17.40 5.29
C GLY A 52 14.18 -16.02 4.68
N ALA A 53 13.13 -15.42 4.07
CA ALA A 53 13.22 -14.04 3.56
C ALA A 53 13.67 -13.06 4.68
N PRO A 54 14.38 -11.97 4.33
CA PRO A 54 14.87 -10.97 5.28
C PRO A 54 13.78 -10.43 6.19
N ALA A 55 14.15 -10.02 7.41
CA ALA A 55 13.22 -9.30 8.27
C ALA A 55 12.72 -8.02 7.58
N LEU A 56 11.40 -7.78 7.62
CA LEU A 56 10.80 -6.51 7.18
C LEU A 56 10.78 -5.55 8.38
N ILE A 57 11.60 -4.50 8.29
CA ILE A 57 11.65 -3.43 9.29
C ILE A 57 11.04 -2.17 8.68
N VAL A 58 10.04 -1.58 9.31
CA VAL A 58 9.50 -0.27 8.95
C VAL A 58 10.25 0.80 9.74
N ALA A 59 10.97 1.68 9.04
CA ALA A 59 11.68 2.80 9.66
C ALA A 59 10.69 3.95 9.91
N VAL A 60 10.46 4.26 11.19
CA VAL A 60 9.50 5.28 11.62
C VAL A 60 10.25 6.58 11.92
N PRO A 61 9.95 7.68 11.21
CA PRO A 61 10.44 9.01 11.59
C PRO A 61 9.80 9.42 12.91
N GLY A 62 10.59 9.84 13.89
CA GLY A 62 10.07 10.17 15.22
C GLY A 62 10.25 9.06 16.27
N PRO A 63 9.97 9.39 17.54
CA PRO A 63 10.13 8.46 18.65
C PRO A 63 9.00 7.42 18.69
N SER A 64 9.21 6.34 19.44
CA SER A 64 8.14 5.38 19.73
C SER A 64 6.96 6.08 20.39
N ALA A 65 5.79 6.07 19.75
CA ALA A 65 4.56 6.57 20.32
C ALA A 65 4.03 5.60 21.40
N PRO A 66 3.36 6.11 22.45
CA PRO A 66 2.67 5.24 23.39
C PRO A 66 1.57 4.43 22.67
N PRO A 67 1.28 3.19 23.12
CA PRO A 67 0.28 2.34 22.52
C PRO A 67 -1.12 2.99 22.50
N VAL A 68 -1.82 2.89 21.37
CA VAL A 68 -3.18 3.41 21.14
C VAL A 68 -4.10 2.21 20.81
N PRO A 69 -5.35 2.18 21.32
CA PRO A 69 -6.29 1.12 20.97
C PRO A 69 -6.58 1.09 19.47
N VAL A 70 -6.43 -0.08 18.84
CA VAL A 70 -6.85 -0.29 17.45
C VAL A 70 -8.38 -0.35 17.40
N VAL A 71 -8.99 0.57 16.65
CA VAL A 71 -10.44 0.54 16.40
C VAL A 71 -10.72 -0.47 15.29
N THR A 72 -11.09 -1.69 15.68
CA THR A 72 -11.66 -2.68 14.76
C THR A 72 -13.10 -2.28 14.41
N PRO A 73 -13.54 -2.33 13.14
CA PRO A 73 -14.95 -2.11 12.81
C PRO A 73 -15.83 -3.10 13.60
N PRO A 74 -17.00 -2.68 14.10
CA PRO A 74 -17.83 -3.53 14.95
C PRO A 74 -18.30 -4.76 14.17
N ASP A 75 -17.97 -5.94 14.70
CA ASP A 75 -18.50 -7.21 14.24
C ASP A 75 -20.00 -7.23 14.53
N LEU A 76 -20.84 -7.28 13.50
CA LEU A 76 -22.30 -7.21 13.61
C LEU A 76 -22.95 -8.52 14.11
N THR A 77 -22.21 -9.35 14.83
CA THR A 77 -22.68 -10.64 15.35
C THR A 77 -22.55 -10.70 16.87
N GLY A 78 -23.52 -10.09 17.57
CA GLY A 78 -23.67 -10.23 19.01
C GLY A 78 -25.11 -9.97 19.42
N GLY A 79 -25.89 -11.05 19.59
CA GLY A 79 -27.27 -10.99 20.08
C GLY A 79 -27.36 -10.62 21.57
N PRO A 80 -28.54 -10.20 22.06
CA PRO A 80 -28.69 -9.67 23.41
C PRO A 80 -28.95 -10.80 24.42
N GLY A 81 -28.18 -10.85 25.51
CA GLY A 81 -28.58 -11.62 26.68
C GLY A 81 -27.46 -11.96 27.66
N ALA A 82 -27.39 -11.20 28.75
CA ALA A 82 -27.34 -11.65 30.15
C ALA A 82 -26.42 -10.76 31.01
N PRO A 83 -26.86 -10.36 32.23
CA PRO A 83 -26.06 -9.57 33.16
C PRO A 83 -25.30 -10.48 34.16
N GLY A 84 -24.04 -10.15 34.48
CA GLY A 84 -23.36 -10.77 35.61
C GLY A 84 -21.85 -10.53 35.72
N PHE A 85 -21.46 -9.97 36.87
CA PHE A 85 -20.14 -9.96 37.55
C PHE A 85 -19.10 -8.89 37.16
N PRO A 86 -18.39 -8.30 38.16
CA PRO A 86 -17.25 -7.44 37.93
C PRO A 86 -16.06 -8.27 37.44
N GLU A 87 -15.79 -8.18 36.15
CA GLU A 87 -14.72 -8.90 35.47
C GLU A 87 -13.38 -8.17 35.69
N THR A 88 -12.46 -8.81 36.43
CA THR A 88 -11.02 -8.53 36.35
C THR A 88 -10.57 -8.57 34.89
N PRO A 89 -9.75 -7.62 34.40
CA PRO A 89 -9.39 -7.55 32.99
C PRO A 89 -8.59 -8.79 32.58
N GLY A 90 -9.22 -9.68 31.82
CA GLY A 90 -8.56 -10.78 31.13
C GLY A 90 -7.67 -10.30 29.98
N PRO A 91 -6.85 -11.20 29.39
CA PRO A 91 -5.85 -10.86 28.36
C PRO A 91 -6.45 -10.60 26.96
N GLY A 92 -7.67 -10.04 26.90
CA GLY A 92 -8.45 -9.84 25.67
C GLY A 92 -8.70 -8.38 25.32
N GLY A 93 -7.86 -7.45 25.79
CA GLY A 93 -7.92 -6.06 25.33
C GLY A 93 -7.68 -5.97 23.81
N PRO A 94 -8.26 -4.96 23.11
CA PRO A 94 -7.97 -4.76 21.69
C PRO A 94 -6.45 -4.69 21.48
N PRO A 95 -5.91 -5.21 20.37
CA PRO A 95 -4.48 -5.13 20.12
C PRO A 95 -4.07 -3.66 20.20
N MET A 96 -3.18 -3.36 21.15
CA MET A 96 -2.68 -2.01 21.36
C MET A 96 -1.53 -1.80 20.38
N ALA A 97 -1.73 -0.96 19.36
CA ALA A 97 -0.69 -0.64 18.40
C ALA A 97 0.07 0.62 18.82
N ALA A 98 1.38 0.65 18.66
CA ALA A 98 2.20 1.85 18.86
C ALA A 98 1.90 2.92 17.79
N GLY A 99 0.77 3.62 17.95
CA GLY A 99 0.26 4.61 17.01
C GLY A 99 -0.01 4.06 15.60
N VAL A 100 -0.01 4.97 14.62
CA VAL A 100 -0.27 4.66 13.20
C VAL A 100 0.70 3.62 12.65
N ALA A 101 1.99 3.70 12.99
CA ALA A 101 3.01 2.77 12.51
C ALA A 101 2.74 1.34 12.98
N GLY A 102 2.37 1.15 14.26
CA GLY A 102 2.01 -0.16 14.79
C GLY A 102 0.79 -0.77 14.10
N ALA A 103 -0.23 0.06 13.82
CA ALA A 103 -1.44 -0.42 13.14
C ALA A 103 -1.13 -0.88 11.71
N LEU A 104 -0.31 -0.12 10.98
CA LEU A 104 0.15 -0.49 9.64
C LEU A 104 1.04 -1.75 9.65
N ALA A 105 1.91 -1.91 10.64
CA ALA A 105 2.73 -3.12 10.79
C ALA A 105 1.86 -4.37 10.99
N LEU A 106 0.88 -4.31 11.90
CA LEU A 106 -0.06 -5.40 12.13
C LEU A 106 -0.87 -5.73 10.88
N LEU A 107 -1.41 -4.73 10.17
CA LEU A 107 -2.15 -4.96 8.93
C LEU A 107 -1.26 -5.57 7.84
N THR A 108 0.00 -5.12 7.73
CA THR A 108 0.94 -5.65 6.75
C THR A 108 1.23 -7.12 7.01
N GLU A 109 1.48 -7.47 8.27
CA GLU A 109 1.68 -8.85 8.72
C GLU A 109 0.47 -9.73 8.41
N HIS A 110 -0.72 -9.34 8.85
CA HIS A 110 -1.90 -10.21 8.80
C HIS A 110 -2.49 -10.33 7.39
N SER A 111 -2.46 -9.25 6.61
CA SER A 111 -3.14 -9.19 5.31
C SER A 111 -2.22 -9.49 4.12
N HIS A 112 -0.92 -9.14 4.21
CA HIS A 112 -0.06 -9.11 3.03
C HIS A 112 1.15 -10.04 3.10
N THR A 113 1.89 -10.09 4.21
CA THR A 113 3.17 -10.84 4.27
C THR A 113 3.06 -12.17 5.03
N GLY A 114 2.12 -12.30 5.97
CA GLY A 114 2.04 -13.44 6.88
C GLY A 114 3.25 -13.58 7.81
N ARG A 115 4.03 -12.51 7.99
CA ARG A 115 5.25 -12.49 8.81
C ARG A 115 5.29 -11.23 9.67
N PRO A 116 5.90 -11.30 10.87
CA PRO A 116 6.05 -10.15 11.74
C PRO A 116 6.74 -8.98 11.04
N VAL A 117 6.13 -7.81 11.17
CA VAL A 117 6.71 -6.54 10.72
C VAL A 117 7.27 -5.81 11.94
N VAL A 118 8.57 -5.56 11.92
CA VAL A 118 9.27 -4.92 13.05
C VAL A 118 9.29 -3.41 12.84
N LEU A 119 9.04 -2.64 13.89
CA LEU A 119 9.22 -1.19 13.86
C LEU A 119 10.63 -0.81 14.30
N GLY A 120 11.27 0.11 13.58
CA GLY A 120 12.55 0.70 13.94
C GLY A 120 12.44 2.23 13.96
N HIS A 121 12.45 2.82 15.14
CA HIS A 121 12.33 4.28 15.31
C HIS A 121 13.68 4.97 15.07
N LEU A 122 13.63 6.15 14.44
CA LEU A 122 14.81 6.97 14.19
C LEU A 122 15.14 7.91 15.36
N ASP A 123 14.19 8.16 16.25
CA ASP A 123 14.38 8.96 17.47
C ASP A 123 14.04 8.15 18.73
N GLY A 124 14.51 8.67 19.87
CA GLY A 124 14.33 8.02 21.16
C GLY A 124 15.31 6.86 21.40
N THR A 125 15.12 6.18 22.54
CA THR A 125 15.99 5.10 23.01
C THR A 125 15.34 3.72 22.93
N GLU A 126 14.03 3.67 22.74
CA GLU A 126 13.25 2.43 22.68
C GLU A 126 12.98 2.02 21.23
N ALA A 127 12.98 0.71 20.97
CA ALA A 127 12.69 0.13 19.66
C ALA A 127 13.42 0.85 18.49
N THR A 128 14.70 1.18 18.70
CA THR A 128 15.50 1.93 17.71
C THR A 128 15.74 1.09 16.46
N LEU A 129 15.89 1.74 15.31
CA LEU A 129 16.21 1.07 14.05
C LEU A 129 17.48 0.21 14.15
N GLY A 130 18.51 0.69 14.86
CA GLY A 130 19.73 -0.08 15.09
C GLY A 130 19.51 -1.37 15.90
N ALA A 131 18.72 -1.30 16.96
CA ALA A 131 18.39 -2.49 17.77
C ALA A 131 17.57 -3.51 16.97
N ALA A 132 16.61 -3.05 16.17
CA ALA A 132 15.82 -3.91 15.29
C ALA A 132 16.69 -4.65 14.25
N LEU A 133 17.67 -3.95 13.68
CA LEU A 133 18.63 -4.53 12.74
C LEU A 133 19.52 -5.60 13.39
N VAL A 134 20.04 -5.34 14.60
CA VAL A 134 20.84 -6.31 15.34
C VAL A 134 20.03 -7.57 15.66
N ALA A 135 18.78 -7.41 16.12
CA ALA A 135 17.88 -8.53 16.39
C ALA A 135 17.62 -9.37 15.13
N ALA A 136 17.36 -8.71 13.99
CA ALA A 136 17.18 -9.38 12.70
C ALA A 136 18.41 -10.17 12.24
N ALA A 137 19.61 -9.66 12.51
CA ALA A 137 20.86 -10.34 12.18
C ALA A 137 21.08 -11.65 12.96
N THR A 138 20.53 -11.73 14.18
CA THR A 138 20.64 -12.89 15.07
C THR A 138 19.51 -13.90 14.93
N ALA A 139 18.56 -13.68 14.00
CA ALA A 139 17.41 -14.55 13.83
C ALA A 139 17.82 -15.95 13.30
N PRO A 140 17.32 -17.05 13.90
CA PRO A 140 17.78 -18.41 13.59
C PRO A 140 17.33 -18.93 12.21
N ASP A 141 16.17 -18.49 11.71
CA ASP A 141 15.56 -19.00 10.47
C ASP A 141 15.97 -18.23 9.20
N ARG A 142 17.09 -17.50 9.26
CA ARG A 142 17.55 -16.65 8.15
C ARG A 142 18.23 -17.48 7.07
N ALA A 143 17.90 -17.22 5.80
CA ALA A 143 18.65 -17.72 4.67
C ALA A 143 20.05 -17.05 4.59
N PRO A 144 21.16 -17.82 4.52
CA PRO A 144 22.52 -17.28 4.59
C PRO A 144 22.86 -16.33 3.42
N ASP A 145 22.28 -16.57 2.25
CA ASP A 145 22.54 -15.79 1.03
C ASP A 145 21.67 -14.53 0.91
N MET A 146 20.79 -14.28 1.88
CA MET A 146 19.91 -13.11 1.90
C MET A 146 20.42 -12.05 2.87
N PRO A 147 20.19 -10.75 2.60
CA PRO A 147 20.48 -9.72 3.59
C PRO A 147 19.66 -9.99 4.88
N PRO A 148 20.18 -9.65 6.06
CA PRO A 148 19.46 -9.85 7.32
C PRO A 148 18.12 -9.11 7.38
N ALA A 149 18.05 -7.91 6.81
CA ALA A 149 16.86 -7.08 6.86
C ALA A 149 16.67 -6.25 5.58
N VAL A 150 15.40 -5.94 5.32
CA VAL A 150 14.96 -4.89 4.40
C VAL A 150 14.30 -3.81 5.26
N VAL A 151 14.73 -2.57 5.08
CA VAL A 151 14.21 -1.39 5.79
C VAL A 151 13.31 -0.61 4.83
N VAL A 152 12.03 -0.50 5.15
CA VAL A 152 11.06 0.31 4.39
C VAL A 152 10.82 1.63 5.13
N PRO A 153 11.20 2.79 4.57
CA PRO A 153 10.92 4.09 5.18
C PRO A 153 9.40 4.38 5.21
N LEU A 154 8.87 4.74 6.37
CA LEU A 154 7.47 5.15 6.52
C LEU A 154 7.30 6.62 6.11
N LEU A 155 7.46 6.88 4.81
CA LEU A 155 7.42 8.21 4.20
C LEU A 155 6.52 8.23 2.98
N THR A 156 5.74 9.30 2.79
CA THR A 156 4.89 9.48 1.60
C THR A 156 5.65 9.93 0.36
N GLY A 157 6.91 10.35 0.50
CA GLY A 157 7.77 10.78 -0.59
C GLY A 157 9.21 10.99 -0.13
N PRO A 158 10.09 11.54 -0.99
CA PRO A 158 11.50 11.73 -0.68
C PRO A 158 11.72 12.81 0.37
N ASP A 159 12.54 12.50 1.37
CA ASP A 159 13.00 13.41 2.41
C ASP A 159 14.50 13.22 2.63
N PRO A 160 15.36 14.14 2.16
CA PRO A 160 16.82 13.98 2.25
C PRO A 160 17.34 13.89 3.69
N GLU A 161 16.69 14.53 4.66
CA GLU A 161 17.13 14.53 6.05
C GLU A 161 16.81 13.18 6.70
N ILE A 162 15.58 12.71 6.53
CA ILE A 162 15.16 11.39 7.06
C ILE A 162 15.95 10.29 6.35
N ASP A 163 16.14 10.37 5.04
CA ASP A 163 16.96 9.42 4.28
C ASP A 163 18.39 9.34 4.81
N ALA A 164 19.01 10.50 5.11
CA ALA A 164 20.34 10.55 5.70
C ALA A 164 20.37 9.95 7.12
N ARG A 165 19.30 10.13 7.91
CA ARG A 165 19.17 9.53 9.25
C ARG A 165 19.00 8.01 9.18
N VAL A 166 18.17 7.48 8.28
CA VAL A 166 18.02 6.04 8.04
C VAL A 166 19.36 5.43 7.64
N ARG A 167 20.05 6.02 6.66
CA ARG A 167 21.37 5.54 6.22
C ARG A 167 22.41 5.55 7.35
N ARG A 168 22.45 6.60 8.17
CA ARG A 168 23.34 6.68 9.34
C ARG A 168 23.03 5.60 10.37
N ALA A 169 21.75 5.37 10.69
CA ALA A 169 21.34 4.34 11.64
C ALA A 169 21.69 2.93 11.15
N VAL A 170 21.46 2.63 9.88
CA VAL A 170 21.86 1.35 9.25
C VAL A 170 23.38 1.18 9.33
N ALA A 171 24.17 2.19 8.92
CA ALA A 171 25.63 2.13 8.97
C ALA A 171 26.16 1.93 10.41
N ALA A 172 25.57 2.63 11.39
CA ALA A 172 25.94 2.51 12.80
C ALA A 172 25.67 1.12 13.39
N SER A 173 24.62 0.43 12.90
CA SER A 173 24.29 -0.94 13.34
C SER A 173 25.35 -1.98 12.93
N ARG A 174 26.13 -1.70 11.87
CA ARG A 174 27.04 -2.65 11.20
C ARG A 174 26.35 -3.92 10.68
N VAL A 175 25.03 -3.92 10.56
CA VAL A 175 24.25 -5.01 9.97
C VAL A 175 23.95 -4.68 8.50
N PRO A 176 24.23 -5.59 7.55
CA PRO A 176 23.83 -5.39 6.16
C PRO A 176 22.31 -5.25 6.06
N ALA A 177 21.82 -4.21 5.39
CA ALA A 177 20.39 -4.04 5.17
C ALA A 177 20.14 -3.36 3.83
N VAL A 178 19.05 -3.73 3.19
CA VAL A 178 18.57 -3.09 1.96
C VAL A 178 17.57 -2.03 2.36
N ILE A 179 17.79 -0.78 1.96
CA ILE A 179 16.84 0.32 2.21
C ILE A 179 15.95 0.41 0.97
N ALA A 180 14.64 0.23 1.16
CA ALA A 180 13.65 0.37 0.10
C ALA A 180 13.38 1.84 -0.24
N GLU A 181 12.69 2.07 -1.36
CA GLU A 181 12.17 3.39 -1.71
C GLU A 181 11.04 3.80 -0.73
N PRO A 182 10.78 5.11 -0.57
CA PRO A 182 9.60 5.63 0.12
C PRO A 182 8.29 5.08 -0.46
N LEU A 183 7.19 5.20 0.31
CA LEU A 183 5.91 4.62 -0.11
C LEU A 183 5.35 5.30 -1.37
N GLY A 184 5.46 6.63 -1.49
CA GLY A 184 5.04 7.35 -2.71
C GLY A 184 6.20 7.65 -3.68
N PRO A 185 5.90 7.95 -4.97
CA PRO A 185 4.58 8.11 -5.58
C PRO A 185 4.02 6.77 -6.10
N HIS A 186 2.73 6.49 -5.86
CA HIS A 186 2.12 5.22 -6.26
C HIS A 186 0.60 5.33 -6.48
N PRO A 187 -0.02 4.54 -7.39
CA PRO A 187 -1.48 4.51 -7.56
C PRO A 187 -2.27 4.21 -6.28
N LEU A 188 -1.69 3.43 -5.36
CA LEU A 188 -2.27 3.16 -4.04
C LEU A 188 -2.28 4.41 -3.13
N MET A 189 -1.33 5.33 -3.29
CA MET A 189 -1.36 6.60 -2.57
C MET A 189 -2.50 7.50 -3.08
N ALA A 190 -2.66 7.58 -4.41
CA ALA A 190 -3.80 8.27 -5.01
C ALA A 190 -5.14 7.63 -4.61
N GLN A 191 -5.16 6.31 -4.36
CA GLN A 191 -6.32 5.64 -3.79
C GLN A 191 -6.64 6.09 -2.37
N ALA A 192 -5.66 6.05 -1.46
CA ALA A 192 -5.87 6.48 -0.09
C ALA A 192 -6.34 7.94 -0.01
N LEU A 193 -5.76 8.83 -0.83
CA LEU A 193 -6.19 10.22 -0.92
C LEU A 193 -7.64 10.36 -1.43
N HIS A 194 -8.03 9.59 -2.45
CA HIS A 194 -9.40 9.58 -2.95
C HIS A 194 -10.40 9.10 -1.89
N GLU A 195 -10.06 8.06 -1.13
CA GLU A 195 -10.90 7.53 -0.05
C GLU A 195 -11.03 8.55 1.09
N ARG A 196 -9.94 9.25 1.48
CA ARG A 196 -9.99 10.35 2.46
C ARG A 196 -10.83 11.55 1.99
N LEU A 197 -10.73 11.90 0.71
CA LEU A 197 -11.57 12.94 0.12
C LEU A 197 -13.04 12.52 0.11
N THR A 198 -13.33 11.25 -0.14
CA THR A 198 -14.68 10.70 -0.12
C THR A 198 -15.26 10.68 1.29
N GLU A 199 -14.47 10.28 2.29
CA GLU A 199 -14.82 10.32 3.71
C GLU A 199 -15.21 11.76 4.13
N ALA A 200 -14.51 12.76 3.61
CA ALA A 200 -14.82 14.18 3.84
C ALA A 200 -16.00 14.72 3.00
N GLY A 201 -16.62 13.91 2.14
CA GLY A 201 -17.66 14.35 1.21
C GLY A 201 -17.15 15.28 0.09
N LEU A 202 -15.83 15.33 -0.13
CA LEU A 202 -15.17 16.20 -1.11
C LEU A 202 -14.98 15.51 -2.48
N ALA A 203 -15.12 14.18 -2.53
CA ALA A 203 -15.06 13.36 -3.74
C ALA A 203 -16.26 12.41 -3.84
N ARG A 204 -16.58 11.97 -5.06
CA ARG A 204 -17.62 10.96 -5.30
C ARG A 204 -17.11 9.57 -4.94
N ALA A 205 -17.92 8.81 -4.22
CA ALA A 205 -17.63 7.43 -3.84
C ALA A 205 -17.74 6.42 -5.01
N ASP A 206 -18.61 6.66 -6.01
CA ASP A 206 -18.75 5.74 -7.16
C ASP A 206 -19.46 6.40 -8.38
N ARG A 207 -19.24 5.84 -9.58
CA ARG A 207 -19.65 6.37 -10.89
C ARG A 207 -21.04 5.91 -11.39
N ILE A 208 -21.94 5.44 -10.51
CA ILE A 208 -23.27 4.93 -10.93
C ILE A 208 -24.42 5.69 -10.25
N ARG A 209 -24.89 6.76 -10.90
CA ARG A 209 -26.30 6.95 -11.30
C ARG A 209 -26.47 8.31 -11.97
N MET A 210 -27.04 8.27 -13.16
CA MET A 210 -27.58 9.42 -13.87
C MET A 210 -28.67 10.07 -13.02
N MET A 211 -28.31 11.08 -12.21
CA MET A 211 -29.19 12.13 -11.73
C MET A 211 -28.34 13.16 -10.94
N THR A 212 -28.15 14.30 -11.58
CA THR A 212 -27.44 15.53 -11.19
C THR A 212 -27.19 15.80 -9.70
N THR A 213 -25.92 15.77 -9.26
CA THR A 213 -25.23 16.90 -8.57
C THR A 213 -23.70 16.74 -8.56
N VAL A 214 -23.00 17.87 -8.50
CA VAL A 214 -21.59 18.16 -8.88
C VAL A 214 -20.57 17.54 -7.89
N THR A 215 -19.37 17.15 -8.33
CA THR A 215 -18.25 16.87 -7.39
C THR A 215 -17.98 18.16 -6.60
N VAL A 216 -18.04 18.10 -5.27
CA VAL A 216 -17.93 19.33 -4.44
C VAL A 216 -16.61 20.06 -4.71
N ALA A 217 -15.51 19.33 -4.84
CA ALA A 217 -14.26 19.90 -5.31
C ALA A 217 -14.24 20.05 -6.84
N GLY A 218 -13.89 21.25 -7.30
CA GLY A 218 -13.50 21.55 -8.68
C GLY A 218 -11.99 21.49 -8.92
N GLY A 219 -11.20 21.26 -7.86
CA GLY A 219 -9.75 20.99 -7.92
C GLY A 219 -9.20 20.55 -6.55
N VAL A 220 -8.09 19.81 -6.55
CA VAL A 220 -7.49 19.25 -5.33
C VAL A 220 -6.02 19.62 -5.19
N VAL A 221 -5.61 20.07 -4.02
CA VAL A 221 -4.20 20.26 -3.67
C VAL A 221 -3.76 19.12 -2.75
N ILE A 222 -2.85 18.28 -3.23
CA ILE A 222 -2.16 17.28 -2.41
C ILE A 222 -1.10 17.99 -1.59
N VAL A 223 -1.17 17.89 -0.26
CA VAL A 223 -0.23 18.56 0.64
C VAL A 223 0.71 17.54 1.26
N VAL A 224 2.01 17.61 0.93
CA VAL A 224 3.05 16.67 1.40
C VAL A 224 3.93 17.30 2.47
N PRO A 225 4.50 16.51 3.40
CA PRO A 225 5.31 17.06 4.49
C PRO A 225 6.60 17.72 4.00
N GLY A 226 7.34 17.10 3.07
CA GLY A 226 8.67 17.56 2.68
C GLY A 226 8.71 18.73 1.68
N GLY A 227 9.94 19.22 1.46
CA GLY A 227 10.24 20.36 0.59
C GLY A 227 10.14 20.12 -0.94
N PRO A 228 10.84 20.92 -1.78
CA PRO A 228 10.62 20.97 -3.22
C PRO A 228 10.76 19.63 -3.97
N ALA A 229 11.61 18.72 -3.47
CA ALA A 229 11.75 17.38 -4.04
C ALA A 229 10.49 16.52 -3.81
N ALA A 230 9.92 16.57 -2.60
CA ALA A 230 8.68 15.88 -2.29
C ALA A 230 7.51 16.42 -3.12
N VAL A 231 7.43 17.74 -3.32
CA VAL A 231 6.41 18.35 -4.19
C VAL A 231 6.52 17.84 -5.63
N ARG A 232 7.72 17.83 -6.22
CA ARG A 232 7.91 17.32 -7.60
C ARG A 232 7.52 15.86 -7.73
N GLU A 233 7.87 15.03 -6.75
CA GLU A 233 7.51 13.62 -6.74
C GLU A 233 5.98 13.44 -6.58
N ALA A 234 5.36 14.26 -5.73
CA ALA A 234 3.94 14.24 -5.47
C ALA A 234 3.09 14.68 -6.67
N GLU A 235 3.64 15.42 -7.64
CA GLU A 235 2.95 15.73 -8.90
C GLU A 235 2.56 14.45 -9.67
N VAL A 236 3.35 13.37 -9.57
CA VAL A 236 2.97 12.07 -10.15
C VAL A 236 1.70 11.53 -9.48
N SER A 237 1.61 11.63 -8.15
CA SER A 237 0.41 11.27 -7.39
C SER A 237 -0.76 12.21 -7.69
N ALA A 238 -0.50 13.48 -7.98
CA ALA A 238 -1.51 14.46 -8.40
C ALA A 238 -2.13 14.08 -9.75
N VAL A 239 -1.32 13.67 -10.73
CA VAL A 239 -1.82 13.16 -12.02
C VAL A 239 -2.70 11.91 -11.84
N LEU A 240 -2.25 10.96 -11.02
CA LEU A 240 -3.01 9.73 -10.73
C LEU A 240 -4.34 10.03 -10.01
N LEU A 241 -4.33 10.98 -9.07
CA LEU A 241 -5.53 11.41 -8.35
C LEU A 241 -6.48 12.20 -9.26
N ALA A 242 -5.96 13.10 -10.08
CA ALA A 242 -6.73 13.86 -11.06
C ALA A 242 -7.45 12.93 -12.05
N SER A 243 -6.76 11.89 -12.53
CA SER A 243 -7.37 10.87 -13.37
C SER A 243 -8.51 10.12 -12.68
N ARG A 244 -8.40 9.88 -11.37
CA ARG A 244 -9.44 9.21 -10.56
C ARG A 244 -10.65 10.12 -10.31
N LEU A 245 -10.41 11.41 -10.06
CA LEU A 245 -11.45 12.39 -9.69
C LEU A 245 -12.09 13.10 -10.88
N ALA A 246 -11.43 13.09 -12.05
CA ALA A 246 -11.77 13.93 -13.20
C ALA A 246 -11.78 15.44 -12.89
N VAL A 247 -10.91 15.88 -11.97
CA VAL A 247 -10.68 17.31 -11.64
C VAL A 247 -9.17 17.60 -11.62
N PRO A 248 -8.74 18.84 -11.90
CA PRO A 248 -7.34 19.22 -11.77
C PRO A 248 -6.80 18.97 -10.36
N ALA A 249 -5.58 18.46 -10.27
CA ALA A 249 -4.86 18.34 -9.01
C ALA A 249 -3.45 18.91 -9.13
N ALA A 250 -2.91 19.41 -8.02
CA ALA A 250 -1.56 19.93 -7.91
C ALA A 250 -0.94 19.49 -6.57
N ALA A 251 0.39 19.47 -6.48
CA ALA A 251 1.08 19.24 -5.22
C ALA A 251 1.50 20.56 -4.54
N ALA A 252 1.57 20.52 -3.22
CA ALA A 252 2.09 21.60 -2.40
C ALA A 252 2.85 21.07 -1.20
N SER A 253 3.84 21.84 -0.74
CA SER A 253 4.60 21.57 0.46
C SER A 253 3.83 22.03 1.70
N LEU A 254 3.85 21.23 2.75
CA LEU A 254 3.40 21.58 4.08
C LEU A 254 4.46 22.42 4.81
N GLU A 255 5.73 22.22 4.46
CA GLU A 255 6.86 23.01 4.91
C GLU A 255 6.93 24.37 4.21
N ASP A 256 7.32 25.38 4.97
CA ASP A 256 7.67 26.70 4.46
C ASP A 256 9.17 26.73 4.10
N ALA A 257 9.50 26.08 2.98
CA ALA A 257 10.85 25.92 2.48
C ALA A 257 11.09 26.78 1.23
N PRO A 258 12.25 27.44 1.09
CA PRO A 258 12.57 28.21 -0.11
C PRO A 258 12.42 27.39 -1.40
N GLY A 259 11.65 27.92 -2.35
CA GLY A 259 11.41 27.27 -3.65
C GLY A 259 10.35 26.16 -3.64
N ALA A 260 9.74 25.87 -2.49
CA ALA A 260 8.58 24.98 -2.42
C ALA A 260 7.29 25.75 -2.68
N VAL A 261 6.37 25.19 -3.46
CA VAL A 261 5.04 25.78 -3.68
C VAL A 261 4.18 25.49 -2.45
N GLY A 262 3.69 26.54 -1.79
CA GLY A 262 2.84 26.41 -0.61
C GLY A 262 1.37 26.10 -0.96
N PRO A 263 0.55 25.65 0.01
CA PRO A 263 -0.82 25.21 -0.27
C PRO A 263 -1.72 26.36 -0.75
N ALA A 264 -1.55 27.56 -0.21
CA ALA A 264 -2.29 28.75 -0.62
C ALA A 264 -2.00 29.13 -2.09
N GLU A 265 -0.73 29.03 -2.50
CA GLU A 265 -0.30 29.32 -3.87
C GLU A 265 -0.85 28.27 -4.85
N ALA A 266 -0.72 26.98 -4.52
CA ALA A 266 -1.28 25.91 -5.33
C ALA A 266 -2.81 26.05 -5.49
N ALA A 267 -3.52 26.38 -4.42
CA ALA A 267 -4.95 26.64 -4.46
C ALA A 267 -5.29 27.86 -5.34
N SER A 268 -4.50 28.93 -5.29
CA SER A 268 -4.67 30.10 -6.16
C SER A 268 -4.50 29.73 -7.64
N ARG A 269 -3.48 28.92 -7.96
CA ARG A 269 -3.24 28.42 -9.33
C ARG A 269 -4.40 27.58 -9.85
N LEU A 270 -4.97 26.69 -9.03
CA LEU A 270 -6.15 25.91 -9.41
C LEU A 270 -7.38 26.79 -9.65
N ARG A 271 -7.61 27.80 -8.81
CA ARG A 271 -8.71 28.77 -9.02
C ARG A 271 -8.52 29.56 -10.31
N ALA A 272 -7.31 30.03 -10.59
CA ALA A 272 -6.97 30.71 -11.85
C ALA A 272 -7.18 29.80 -13.08
N ALA A 273 -7.02 28.48 -12.92
CA ALA A 273 -7.31 27.48 -13.95
C ALA A 273 -8.80 27.10 -14.04
N GLY A 274 -9.69 27.74 -13.27
CA GLY A 274 -11.14 27.56 -13.34
C GLY A 274 -11.74 26.62 -12.27
N ALA A 275 -10.95 26.16 -11.29
CA ALA A 275 -11.49 25.39 -10.17
C ALA A 275 -12.40 26.27 -9.31
N THR A 276 -13.70 25.95 -9.26
CA THR A 276 -14.70 26.72 -8.50
C THR A 276 -14.58 26.51 -6.99
N HIS A 277 -14.18 25.30 -6.58
CA HIS A 277 -13.99 24.91 -5.18
C HIS A 277 -12.72 24.09 -5.05
N VAL A 278 -11.82 24.49 -4.14
CA VAL A 278 -10.56 23.77 -3.91
C VAL A 278 -10.67 22.94 -2.63
N ALA A 279 -10.14 21.73 -2.66
CA ALA A 279 -9.96 20.87 -1.49
C ALA A 279 -8.47 20.61 -1.22
N PHE A 280 -8.07 20.62 0.04
CA PHE A 280 -6.77 20.17 0.51
C PHE A 280 -6.83 18.69 0.92
N ALA A 281 -5.88 17.91 0.43
CA ALA A 281 -5.73 16.49 0.72
C ALA A 281 -4.34 16.24 1.35
N PRO A 282 -4.22 16.16 2.69
CA PRO A 282 -2.93 15.94 3.34
C PRO A 282 -2.40 14.52 3.09
N CYS A 283 -1.31 14.42 2.34
CA CYS A 283 -0.58 13.18 2.08
C CYS A 283 0.50 12.97 3.15
N VAL A 284 0.01 12.75 4.38
CA VAL A 284 0.79 12.59 5.61
C VAL A 284 0.32 11.33 6.34
N ILE A 285 1.25 10.49 6.78
CA ILE A 285 1.00 9.29 7.59
C ILE A 285 0.90 9.68 9.07
N GLY A 286 1.75 10.59 9.51
CA GLY A 286 1.70 11.20 10.85
C GLY A 286 3.08 11.41 11.46
N PRO A 287 3.89 10.34 11.64
CA PRO A 287 5.18 10.42 12.34
C PRO A 287 6.19 11.36 11.66
N GLU A 288 6.07 11.56 10.35
CA GLU A 288 6.97 12.39 9.56
C GLU A 288 6.65 13.89 9.57
N ALA A 289 5.47 14.29 10.08
CA ALA A 289 5.01 15.67 9.99
C ALA A 289 4.84 16.33 11.35
N ASP A 290 5.21 17.62 11.44
CA ASP A 290 4.91 18.44 12.60
C ASP A 290 3.39 18.72 12.70
N PRO A 291 2.72 18.33 13.81
CA PRO A 291 1.30 18.60 14.03
C PRO A 291 0.93 20.10 13.90
N SER A 292 1.86 21.01 14.23
CA SER A 292 1.64 22.45 14.13
C SER A 292 1.40 22.88 12.67
N ARG A 293 2.05 22.23 11.71
CA ARG A 293 1.90 22.52 10.28
C ARG A 293 0.55 22.07 9.75
N LEU A 294 0.05 20.90 10.21
CA LEU A 294 -1.30 20.46 9.89
C LEU A 294 -2.36 21.42 10.47
N ALA A 295 -2.12 21.99 11.65
CA ALA A 295 -3.00 23.02 12.20
C ALA A 295 -3.01 24.31 11.36
N VAL A 296 -1.85 24.72 10.83
CA VAL A 296 -1.76 25.86 9.89
C VAL A 296 -2.53 25.58 8.61
N LEU A 297 -2.42 24.37 8.04
CA LEU A 297 -3.20 23.97 6.87
C LEU A 297 -4.71 24.00 7.17
N SER A 298 -5.13 23.53 8.34
CA SER A 298 -6.53 23.56 8.78
C SER A 298 -7.06 24.99 8.87
N LYS A 299 -6.28 25.90 9.49
CA LYS A 299 -6.62 27.32 9.54
C LYS A 299 -6.73 27.93 8.15
N LEU A 300 -5.80 27.63 7.25
CA LEU A 300 -5.85 28.11 5.86
C LEU A 300 -7.12 27.63 5.14
N ALA A 301 -7.51 26.36 5.33
CA ALA A 301 -8.72 25.82 4.73
C ALA A 301 -9.96 26.60 5.21
N ALA A 302 -10.07 26.83 6.53
CA ALA A 302 -11.16 27.60 7.13
C ALA A 302 -11.20 29.05 6.62
N ASP A 303 -10.05 29.75 6.62
CA ASP A 303 -9.95 31.15 6.19
C ASP A 303 -10.30 31.35 4.71
N THR A 304 -10.09 30.33 3.88
CA THR A 304 -10.32 30.39 2.43
C THR A 304 -11.61 29.70 1.97
N GLY A 305 -12.37 29.10 2.89
CA GLY A 305 -13.54 28.28 2.58
C GLY A 305 -13.22 27.02 1.75
N ALA A 306 -11.96 26.58 1.75
CA ALA A 306 -11.55 25.37 1.04
C ALA A 306 -11.96 24.12 1.84
N GLY A 307 -12.26 23.02 1.14
CA GLY A 307 -12.46 21.72 1.78
C GLY A 307 -11.14 21.19 2.35
N LEU A 308 -11.21 20.40 3.42
CA LEU A 308 -10.06 19.71 4.00
C LEU A 308 -10.41 18.26 4.26
N ALA A 309 -9.68 17.34 3.63
CA ALA A 309 -9.76 15.92 3.95
C ALA A 309 -8.92 15.59 5.19
N PRO A 310 -9.24 14.50 5.92
CA PRO A 310 -8.32 13.93 6.88
C PRO A 310 -6.98 13.56 6.22
N ALA A 311 -5.90 13.57 7.01
CA ALA A 311 -4.62 13.05 6.55
C ALA A 311 -4.75 11.56 6.17
N VAL A 312 -3.86 11.08 5.29
CA VAL A 312 -3.81 9.65 4.92
C VAL A 312 -3.76 8.79 6.18
N GLY A 313 -2.88 9.08 7.13
CA GLY A 313 -2.85 8.39 8.41
C GLY A 313 -2.56 6.89 8.27
N GLY A 314 -3.15 6.09 9.15
CA GLY A 314 -3.07 4.61 9.11
C GLY A 314 -3.99 3.96 8.07
N HIS A 315 -4.13 4.56 6.89
CA HIS A 315 -5.00 4.02 5.85
C HIS A 315 -4.59 2.59 5.45
N PRO A 316 -5.51 1.61 5.38
CA PRO A 316 -5.17 0.19 5.21
C PRO A 316 -4.40 -0.11 3.92
N VAL A 317 -4.67 0.65 2.85
CA VAL A 317 -3.94 0.56 1.58
C VAL A 317 -2.42 0.78 1.74
N LEU A 318 -1.98 1.52 2.76
CA LEU A 318 -0.53 1.69 3.02
C LEU A 318 0.13 0.38 3.47
N ALA A 319 -0.59 -0.54 4.12
CA ALA A 319 -0.05 -1.84 4.49
C ALA A 319 0.32 -2.67 3.25
N GLN A 320 -0.52 -2.61 2.21
CA GLN A 320 -0.24 -3.22 0.91
C GLN A 320 1.00 -2.58 0.26
N LEU A 321 1.11 -1.26 0.35
CA LEU A 321 2.23 -0.51 -0.23
C LEU A 321 3.56 -0.79 0.49
N ILE A 322 3.54 -0.95 1.82
CA ILE A 322 4.71 -1.40 2.59
C ILE A 322 5.16 -2.79 2.12
N ALA A 323 4.23 -3.73 1.96
CA ALA A 323 4.56 -5.07 1.46
C ALA A 323 5.11 -5.04 0.02
N LEU A 324 4.57 -4.18 -0.84
CA LEU A 324 5.05 -3.99 -2.20
C LEU A 324 6.49 -3.43 -2.21
N ARG A 325 6.79 -2.38 -1.44
CA ARG A 325 8.15 -1.82 -1.33
C ARG A 325 9.15 -2.82 -0.76
N TYR A 326 8.71 -3.68 0.17
CA TYR A 326 9.53 -4.77 0.67
C TYR A 326 9.89 -5.78 -0.44
N VAL A 327 8.91 -6.23 -1.22
CA VAL A 327 9.14 -7.19 -2.31
C VAL A 327 10.01 -6.58 -3.41
N GLU A 328 9.76 -5.34 -3.81
CA GLU A 328 10.59 -4.63 -4.80
C GLU A 328 12.06 -4.51 -4.34
N ALA A 329 12.28 -4.18 -3.07
CA ALA A 329 13.63 -4.11 -2.51
C ALA A 329 14.31 -5.48 -2.47
N LEU A 330 13.54 -6.54 -2.17
CA LEU A 330 14.02 -7.91 -2.18
C LEU A 330 14.44 -8.36 -3.58
N GLU A 331 13.61 -8.10 -4.59
CA GLU A 331 13.89 -8.40 -5.99
C GLU A 331 15.11 -7.64 -6.50
N LYS A 332 15.24 -6.35 -6.17
CA LYS A 332 16.43 -5.54 -6.49
C LYS A 332 17.69 -6.14 -5.86
N ALA A 333 17.64 -6.55 -4.60
CA ALA A 333 18.79 -7.14 -3.92
C ALA A 333 19.21 -8.50 -4.51
N LEU A 334 18.23 -9.33 -4.87
CA LEU A 334 18.45 -10.62 -5.54
C LEU A 334 19.03 -10.43 -6.94
N GLY A 335 18.51 -9.49 -7.73
CA GLY A 335 18.99 -9.19 -9.08
C GLY A 335 20.39 -8.54 -9.12
N GLN A 336 20.82 -7.91 -8.01
CA GLN A 336 22.14 -7.28 -7.89
C GLN A 336 23.24 -8.25 -7.41
N THR A 337 22.90 -9.48 -7.02
CA THR A 337 23.91 -10.49 -6.66
C THR A 337 24.45 -11.11 -7.97
N PRO A 338 25.70 -10.82 -8.39
CA PRO A 338 26.22 -11.44 -9.61
C PRO A 338 26.32 -12.95 -9.40
N ALA A 339 25.94 -13.73 -10.42
CA ALA A 339 26.19 -15.16 -10.46
C ALA A 339 27.69 -15.40 -10.21
N ARG A 340 28.00 -16.08 -9.10
CA ARG A 340 29.36 -16.52 -8.77
C ARG A 340 29.85 -17.58 -9.74
#